data_AF-A0AAX3YJE4-F1
#
_entry.id   AF-A0AAX3YJE4-F1
#
_cell.length_a   1.000
_cell.length_b   1.000
_cell.length_c   1.000
_cell.angle_alpha   90.00
_cell.angle_beta   90.00
_cell.angle_gamma   90.00
#
_symmetry.space_group_name_H-M   'P 1'
#
loop_
_entity.id
_entity.type
_entity.pdbx_description
1 polymer ?
#
loop_
_entity_poly.entity_id
_entity_poly.type
_entity_poly.pdbx_seq_one_letter_code
_entity_poly.pdbx_strand_id
1 'polypeptide(L)'
;MPRDNGASWDFEDVRDHYVRTLFGEEPSTVRWSDPERYLALGRAAVCEVFAATLGYWRWPDSGCDGALVLALRDLEPGAGWGLLDSDGRPKTPWFVMRRMSLPVAVLLAEDGLDGLRIDAVNDSENTVVGE
;
A
#
# COMPACT_ATOMS: atom_id res chain seq x y z
N MET A 1 11.59 -8.58 -13.79
CA MET A 1 10.80 -7.53 -13.11
C MET A 1 10.90 -6.25 -13.91
N PRO A 2 9.82 -5.45 -14.02
CA PRO A 2 9.89 -4.16 -14.69
C PRO A 2 10.84 -3.21 -13.96
N ARG A 3 11.50 -2.30 -14.69
CA ARG A 3 12.40 -1.28 -14.16
C ARG A 3 12.22 0.02 -14.94
N ASP A 4 12.47 1.14 -14.30
CA ASP A 4 12.49 2.43 -14.99
C ASP A 4 13.76 2.57 -15.85
N ASN A 5 13.66 3.33 -16.95
CA ASN A 5 14.79 3.55 -17.84
C ASN A 5 15.93 4.26 -17.10
N GLY A 6 17.11 3.62 -17.09
CA GLY A 6 18.30 4.14 -16.42
C GLY A 6 18.40 3.81 -14.93
N ALA A 7 17.40 3.15 -14.34
CA ALA A 7 17.47 2.68 -12.96
C ALA A 7 18.40 1.45 -12.84
N SER A 8 19.23 1.44 -11.80
CA SER A 8 20.06 0.28 -11.43
C SER A 8 19.31 -0.75 -10.58
N TRP A 9 18.04 -0.48 -10.26
CA TRP A 9 17.17 -1.26 -9.40
C TRP A 9 15.83 -1.50 -10.10
N ASP A 10 15.10 -2.52 -9.67
CA ASP A 10 13.76 -2.85 -10.17
C ASP A 10 12.70 -2.84 -9.04
N PHE A 11 11.43 -3.12 -9.38
CA PHE A 11 10.36 -3.11 -8.36
C PHE A 11 10.48 -4.23 -7.31
N GLU A 12 11.22 -5.29 -7.60
CA GLU A 12 11.53 -6.31 -6.60
C GLU A 12 12.56 -5.78 -5.61
N ASP A 13 13.57 -5.03 -6.05
CA ASP A 13 14.49 -4.33 -5.14
C ASP A 13 13.77 -3.34 -4.23
N VAL A 14 12.79 -2.58 -4.75
CA VAL A 14 11.96 -1.66 -3.95
C VAL A 14 11.13 -2.41 -2.93
N ARG A 15 10.49 -3.52 -3.33
CA ARG A 15 9.73 -4.38 -2.40
C ARG A 15 10.64 -4.93 -1.31
N ASP A 16 11.81 -5.44 -1.68
CA ASP A 16 12.79 -6.00 -0.77
C ASP A 16 13.32 -4.95 0.22
N HIS A 17 13.50 -3.70 -0.23
CA HIS A 17 13.79 -2.57 0.66
C HIS A 17 12.72 -2.44 1.75
N TYR A 18 11.43 -2.40 1.38
CA TYR A 18 10.34 -2.27 2.37
C TYR A 18 10.17 -3.52 3.23
N VAL A 19 10.40 -4.72 2.71
CA VAL A 19 10.38 -5.95 3.54
C VAL A 19 11.42 -5.84 4.66
N ARG A 20 12.63 -5.39 4.34
CA ARG A 20 13.69 -5.20 5.33
C ARG A 20 13.33 -4.10 6.32
N THR A 21 12.87 -2.94 5.82
CA THR A 21 12.58 -1.77 6.65
C THR A 21 11.41 -2.02 7.61
N LEU A 22 10.34 -2.67 7.13
CA LEU A 22 9.10 -2.85 7.90
C LEU A 22 9.12 -4.10 8.79
N PHE A 23 9.77 -5.18 8.36
CA PHE A 23 9.71 -6.47 9.05
C PHE A 23 11.05 -6.91 9.63
N GLY A 24 12.15 -6.20 9.36
CA GLY A 24 13.48 -6.56 9.84
C GLY A 24 14.06 -7.85 9.23
N GLU A 25 13.43 -8.36 8.16
CA GLU A 25 13.80 -9.60 7.51
C GLU A 25 14.77 -9.33 6.35
N GLU A 26 15.82 -10.13 6.22
CA GLU A 26 16.73 -10.05 5.07
C GLU A 26 16.10 -10.79 3.87
N PRO A 27 15.59 -10.07 2.84
CA PRO A 27 14.75 -10.65 1.80
C PRO A 27 15.47 -11.73 0.98
N SER A 28 16.76 -11.51 0.73
CA SER A 28 17.60 -12.47 0.02
C SER A 28 17.71 -13.81 0.77
N THR A 29 17.80 -13.77 2.10
CA THR A 29 17.92 -14.97 2.93
C THR A 29 16.60 -15.73 2.98
N VAL A 30 15.49 -15.05 3.29
CA VAL A 30 14.16 -15.68 3.38
C VAL A 30 13.68 -16.19 2.03
N ARG A 31 14.04 -15.56 0.91
CA ARG A 31 13.74 -16.08 -0.44
C ARG A 31 14.30 -17.48 -0.66
N TRP A 32 15.48 -17.78 -0.11
CA TRP A 32 16.11 -19.10 -0.25
C TRP A 32 15.62 -20.11 0.80
N SER A 33 15.43 -19.67 2.04
CA SER A 33 15.06 -20.58 3.13
C SER A 33 13.57 -20.87 3.21
N ASP A 34 12.71 -19.90 2.88
CA ASP A 34 11.24 -19.98 2.91
C ASP A 34 10.62 -19.08 1.81
N PRO A 35 10.53 -19.59 0.56
CA PRO A 35 9.98 -18.83 -0.55
C PRO A 35 8.52 -18.37 -0.37
N GLU A 36 7.71 -19.13 0.37
CA GLU A 36 6.32 -18.78 0.62
C GLU A 36 6.22 -17.57 1.56
N ARG A 37 7.02 -17.57 2.63
CA ARG A 37 7.15 -16.42 3.54
C ARG A 37 7.70 -15.20 2.82
N TYR A 38 8.70 -15.36 1.95
CA TYR A 38 9.22 -14.27 1.14
C TYR A 38 8.11 -13.58 0.33
N LEU A 39 7.27 -14.35 -0.36
CA LEU A 39 6.15 -13.81 -1.13
C LEU A 39 5.07 -13.19 -0.24
N ALA A 40 4.81 -13.76 0.95
CA ALA A 40 3.86 -13.22 1.91
C ALA A 40 4.34 -11.86 2.47
N LEU A 41 5.60 -11.76 2.88
CA LEU A 41 6.22 -10.51 3.34
C LEU A 41 6.19 -9.45 2.23
N GLY A 42 6.49 -9.84 0.99
CA GLY A 42 6.41 -8.95 -0.15
C GLY A 42 5.01 -8.36 -0.36
N ARG A 43 3.97 -9.18 -0.26
CA ARG A 43 2.57 -8.72 -0.34
C ARG A 43 2.17 -7.85 0.85
N ALA A 44 2.65 -8.17 2.05
CA ALA A 44 2.40 -7.39 3.26
C ALA A 44 3.05 -6.01 3.16
N ALA A 45 4.31 -5.92 2.72
CA ALA A 45 5.01 -4.65 2.52
C ALA A 45 4.23 -3.71 1.59
N VAL A 46 3.72 -4.24 0.47
CA VAL A 46 2.89 -3.46 -0.46
C VAL A 46 1.61 -2.95 0.22
N CYS A 47 0.96 -3.78 1.03
CA CYS A 47 -0.23 -3.39 1.78
C CYS A 47 0.05 -2.28 2.80
N GLU A 48 1.14 -2.39 3.57
CA GLU A 48 1.55 -1.38 4.56
C GLU A 48 1.86 -0.04 3.88
N VAL A 49 2.64 -0.06 2.79
CA VAL A 49 2.96 1.16 2.03
C VAL A 49 1.70 1.79 1.45
N PHE A 50 0.77 0.99 0.90
CA PHE A 50 -0.53 1.50 0.44
C PHE A 50 -1.32 2.15 1.58
N ALA A 51 -1.39 1.49 2.73
CA ALA A 51 -2.14 1.97 3.88
C ALA A 51 -1.57 3.29 4.42
N ALA A 52 -0.25 3.34 4.62
CA ALA A 52 0.44 4.55 5.08
C ALA A 52 0.31 5.71 4.09
N THR A 53 0.48 5.44 2.79
CA THR A 53 0.40 6.47 1.75
C THR A 53 -1.01 7.05 1.64
N LEU A 54 -2.03 6.19 1.51
CA LEU A 54 -3.41 6.65 1.42
C LEU A 54 -3.89 7.29 2.73
N GLY A 55 -3.48 6.75 3.88
CA GLY A 55 -3.78 7.34 5.18
C GLY A 55 -3.20 8.76 5.31
N TYR A 56 -1.94 8.95 4.92
CA TYR A 56 -1.31 10.27 4.92
C TYR A 56 -1.98 11.22 3.94
N TRP A 57 -2.27 10.81 2.70
CA TRP A 57 -2.92 11.69 1.72
C TRP A 57 -4.38 12.03 2.04
N ARG A 58 -5.04 11.25 2.90
CA ARG A 58 -6.38 11.57 3.38
C ARG A 58 -6.38 12.50 4.60
N TRP A 59 -5.22 12.82 5.14
CA TRP A 59 -5.09 13.80 6.21
C TRP A 59 -5.31 15.22 5.65
N PRO A 60 -6.19 16.05 6.25
CA PRO A 60 -6.52 17.37 5.68
C PRO A 60 -5.33 18.28 5.42
N ASP A 61 -4.29 18.23 6.26
CA ASP A 61 -3.11 19.09 6.12
C ASP A 61 -2.05 18.53 5.17
N SER A 62 -2.28 17.36 4.55
CA SER A 62 -1.35 16.79 3.56
C SER A 62 -1.34 17.58 2.25
N GLY A 63 -2.34 18.45 2.02
CA GLY A 63 -2.54 19.17 0.77
C GLY A 63 -2.87 18.28 -0.44
N CYS A 64 -3.40 17.08 -0.21
CA CYS A 64 -3.73 16.12 -1.27
C CYS A 64 -5.25 16.05 -1.49
N ASP A 65 -5.69 16.41 -2.70
CA ASP A 65 -7.12 16.42 -3.07
C ASP A 65 -7.58 15.15 -3.81
N GLY A 66 -6.73 14.12 -3.87
CA GLY A 66 -7.10 12.86 -4.50
C GLY A 66 -5.93 11.93 -4.81
N ALA A 67 -6.22 10.63 -4.82
CA ALA A 67 -5.25 9.58 -5.11
C ALA A 67 -5.77 8.69 -6.25
N LEU A 68 -4.93 8.49 -7.27
CA LEU A 68 -5.21 7.60 -8.40
C LEU A 68 -4.13 6.54 -8.48
N VAL A 69 -4.53 5.29 -8.74
CA VAL A 69 -3.59 4.21 -9.05
C VAL A 69 -3.28 4.20 -10.54
N LEU A 70 -2.03 3.91 -10.88
CA LEU A 70 -1.58 3.89 -12.29
C LEU A 70 -2.36 2.88 -13.14
N ALA A 71 -2.59 1.68 -12.60
CA ALA A 71 -3.30 0.62 -13.31
C ALA A 71 -4.23 -0.14 -12.35
N LEU A 72 -5.46 -0.38 -12.80
CA LEU A 72 -6.40 -1.23 -12.05
C LEU A 72 -6.08 -2.72 -12.23
N ARG A 73 -5.73 -3.18 -13.43
CA ARG A 73 -5.54 -4.59 -13.79
C ARG A 73 -4.20 -4.78 -14.51
N ASP A 74 -3.53 -5.90 -14.26
CA ASP A 74 -2.38 -6.31 -15.04
C ASP A 74 -2.73 -6.63 -16.50
N LEU A 75 -1.80 -6.36 -17.41
CA LEU A 75 -1.96 -6.67 -18.84
C LEU A 75 -1.70 -8.15 -19.15
N GLU A 76 -0.81 -8.80 -18.39
CA GLU A 76 -0.42 -10.19 -18.56
C GLU A 76 -0.11 -10.85 -17.20
N PRO A 77 -0.11 -12.20 -17.11
CA PRO A 77 0.22 -12.90 -15.87
C PRO A 77 1.65 -12.59 -15.41
N GLY A 78 1.81 -12.17 -14.16
CA GLY A 78 3.12 -11.91 -13.58
C GLY A 78 3.09 -10.92 -12.42
N ALA A 79 4.26 -10.36 -12.10
CA ALA A 79 4.40 -9.32 -11.07
C ALA A 79 4.11 -7.93 -11.66
N GLY A 80 2.87 -7.71 -12.08
CA GLY A 80 2.40 -6.41 -12.57
C GLY A 80 1.95 -5.46 -11.45
N TRP A 81 1.66 -4.22 -11.84
CA TRP A 81 1.29 -3.12 -10.92
C TRP A 81 -0.22 -3.01 -10.63
N GLY A 82 -1.04 -3.80 -11.30
CA GLY A 82 -2.49 -3.78 -11.12
C GLY A 82 -2.89 -4.15 -9.70
N LEU A 83 -3.92 -3.49 -9.17
CA LEU A 83 -4.63 -3.95 -7.97
C LEU A 83 -5.34 -5.29 -8.21
N LEU A 84 -5.65 -5.58 -9.48
CA LEU A 84 -6.18 -6.85 -9.97
C LEU A 84 -5.13 -7.56 -10.83
N ASP A 85 -5.10 -8.89 -10.76
CA ASP A 85 -4.28 -9.71 -11.67
C ASP A 85 -4.81 -9.68 -13.11
N SER A 86 -4.10 -10.35 -14.03
CA SER A 86 -4.50 -10.40 -15.43
C SER A 86 -5.83 -11.11 -15.67
N ASP A 87 -6.39 -11.84 -14.71
CA ASP A 87 -7.73 -12.44 -14.81
C ASP A 87 -8.82 -11.59 -14.11
N GLY A 88 -8.43 -10.44 -13.56
CA GLY A 88 -9.32 -9.54 -12.83
C GLY A 88 -9.53 -9.93 -11.36
N ARG A 89 -8.76 -10.88 -10.81
CA ARG A 89 -8.87 -11.25 -9.40
C ARG A 89 -8.13 -10.24 -8.52
N PRO A 90 -8.66 -9.89 -7.34
CA PRO A 90 -7.99 -8.97 -6.43
C PRO A 90 -6.63 -9.46 -5.95
N LYS A 91 -5.61 -8.60 -6.04
CA LYS A 91 -4.37 -8.75 -5.27
C LYS A 91 -4.54 -8.15 -3.88
N THR A 92 -3.60 -8.44 -2.98
CA THR A 92 -3.66 -7.95 -1.59
C THR A 92 -3.84 -6.42 -1.44
N PRO A 93 -3.19 -5.52 -2.20
CA PRO A 93 -3.42 -4.08 -2.06
C PRO A 93 -4.84 -3.61 -2.40
N TRP A 94 -5.61 -4.37 -3.20
CA TRP A 94 -7.03 -4.05 -3.47
C TRP A 94 -7.84 -3.93 -2.18
N PHE A 95 -7.61 -4.84 -1.23
CA PHE A 95 -8.36 -4.85 0.02
C PHE A 95 -7.99 -3.67 0.94
N VAL A 96 -6.75 -3.20 0.86
CA VAL A 96 -6.30 -1.98 1.57
C VAL A 96 -6.93 -0.76 0.91
N MET A 97 -6.81 -0.61 -0.41
CA MET A 97 -7.43 0.47 -1.17
C MET A 97 -8.93 0.55 -0.86
N ARG A 98 -9.66 -0.57 -0.93
CA ARG A 98 -11.09 -0.61 -0.64
C ARG A 98 -11.45 -0.07 0.75
N ARG A 99 -10.63 -0.35 1.78
CA ARG A 99 -10.85 0.15 3.15
C ARG A 99 -10.46 1.62 3.27
N MET A 100 -9.32 1.99 2.71
CA MET A 100 -8.81 3.36 2.72
C MET A 100 -9.61 4.31 1.84
N SER A 101 -10.47 3.80 0.95
CA SER A 101 -11.39 4.57 0.10
C SER A 101 -12.83 4.57 0.61
N LEU A 102 -13.09 4.15 1.85
CA LEU A 102 -14.42 4.33 2.43
C LEU A 102 -14.75 5.83 2.50
N PRO A 103 -16.00 6.23 2.19
CA PRO A 103 -16.39 7.64 2.19
C PRO A 103 -16.38 8.23 3.61
N VAL A 104 -16.61 7.39 4.62
CA VAL A 104 -16.55 7.78 6.03
C VAL A 104 -15.63 6.79 6.74
N ALA A 105 -14.56 7.30 7.36
CA ALA A 105 -13.55 6.47 8.00
C ALA A 105 -12.90 7.18 9.20
N VAL A 106 -12.44 6.38 10.15
CA VAL A 106 -11.49 6.82 11.19
C VAL A 106 -10.16 6.16 10.90
N LEU A 107 -9.13 6.97 10.75
CA LEU A 107 -7.76 6.55 10.45
C LEU A 107 -6.89 6.80 11.68
N LEU A 108 -6.03 5.84 12.00
CA LEU A 108 -5.07 5.93 13.08
C LEU A 108 -3.68 5.88 12.46
N ALA A 109 -2.83 6.83 12.82
CA ALA A 109 -1.46 6.91 12.33
C ALA A 109 -0.51 7.28 13.48
N GLU A 110 0.71 6.76 13.46
CA GLU A 110 1.78 7.28 14.30
C GLU A 110 2.23 8.65 13.75
N ASP A 111 2.45 9.61 14.63
CA ASP A 111 2.93 10.96 14.34
C ASP A 111 4.30 11.21 14.98
N GLY A 112 5.17 10.19 14.94
CA GLY A 112 6.51 10.23 15.52
C GLY A 112 6.52 10.63 16.99
N LEU A 113 7.23 11.71 17.32
CA LEU A 113 7.35 12.20 18.69
C LEU A 113 6.07 12.85 19.22
N ASP A 114 5.13 13.21 18.33
CA ASP A 114 3.84 13.79 18.69
C ASP A 114 2.79 12.72 19.03
N GLY A 115 3.16 11.43 18.90
CA GLY A 115 2.41 10.29 19.42
C GLY A 115 1.50 9.65 18.38
N LEU A 116 0.21 9.54 18.66
CA LEU A 116 -0.78 8.93 17.78
C LEU A 116 -1.76 9.99 17.28
N ARG A 117 -1.94 10.05 15.97
CA ARG A 117 -2.95 10.87 15.30
C ARG A 117 -4.19 10.04 14.98
N ILE A 118 -5.37 10.65 15.17
CA ILE A 118 -6.67 10.08 14.82
C ILE A 118 -7.36 11.06 13.86
N ASP A 119 -7.57 10.62 12.63
CA ASP A 119 -8.21 11.42 11.58
C ASP A 119 -9.61 10.87 11.28
N ALA A 120 -10.63 11.72 11.36
CA ALA A 120 -11.98 11.39 10.91
C ALA A 120 -12.20 12.00 9.52
N VAL A 121 -12.48 11.16 8.53
CA VAL A 121 -12.65 11.58 7.13
C VAL A 121 -14.09 11.37 6.70
N ASN A 122 -14.63 12.34 5.96
CA ASN A 122 -15.96 12.31 5.37
C ASN A 122 -15.95 12.91 3.95
N ASP A 123 -15.91 12.04 2.94
CA ASP A 123 -15.96 12.39 1.52
C ASP A 123 -17.41 12.41 0.97
N SER A 124 -18.41 12.34 1.84
CA SER A 124 -19.82 12.35 1.44
C SER A 124 -20.40 13.77 1.46
N GLU A 125 -21.54 13.95 0.78
CA GLU A 125 -22.29 15.20 0.80
C GLU A 125 -23.04 15.46 2.12
N ASN A 126 -23.11 14.45 2.99
CA ASN A 126 -23.89 14.50 4.23
C ASN A 126 -22.97 14.67 5.44
N THR A 127 -23.40 15.49 6.41
CA THR A 127 -22.69 15.58 7.69
C THR A 127 -22.88 14.29 8.48
N VAL A 128 -21.77 13.74 8.99
CA VAL A 128 -21.78 12.58 9.88
C VAL A 128 -21.63 13.06 11.32
N VAL A 129 -22.51 12.60 12.20
CA VAL A 129 -22.48 12.87 13.64
C VAL A 129 -22.39 11.56 14.41
N GLY A 130 -21.61 11.53 15.49
CA GLY A 130 -21.57 10.41 16.43
C GLY A 130 -22.71 10.50 17.46
N GLU A 131 -23.08 9.37 18.05
CA GLU A 131 -23.98 9.29 19.22
C GLU A 131 -23.24 9.56 20.55
#